data_AF-A0A800FZA1-F1
#
_entry.id   AF-A0A800FZA1-F1
#
_cell.length_a   1.000
_cell.length_b   1.000
_cell.length_c   1.000
_cell.angle_alpha   90.00
_cell.angle_beta   90.00
_cell.angle_gamma   90.00
#
_symmetry.space_group_name_H-M   'P 1'
#
loop_
_entity.id
_entity.type
_entity.pdbx_description
1 polymer ?
#
loop_
_entity_poly.entity_id
_entity_poly.type
_entity_poly.pdbx_seq_one_letter_code
_entity_poly.pdbx_strand_id
1 'polypeptide(L)'
;MSDCFQLILGPPAYKELCAEFYAHQENREGDTPWKLHEQFVADSLFGHDADEPSFVEKVYLLKFGQRITILDHRLAMGFHRGYWVLPILIPADGVYDEFGHPLDWTGNNPNWNRIGNIVHRILDREWIFCLSPSIDTEVEA
;
A
#
# COMPACT_ATOMS: atom_id res chain seq x y z
N MET A 1 -20.41 -6.23 -8.26
CA MET A 1 -19.82 -5.23 -7.35
C MET A 1 -18.50 -4.80 -7.98
N SER A 2 -18.19 -3.51 -8.01
CA SER A 2 -17.26 -2.90 -8.99
C SER A 2 -15.97 -2.38 -8.34
N ASP A 3 -15.01 -3.24 -7.99
CA ASP A 3 -13.76 -2.97 -7.26
C ASP A 3 -13.24 -1.50 -7.21
N CYS A 4 -12.83 -1.04 -6.02
CA CYS A 4 -12.24 0.28 -5.88
C CYS A 4 -10.79 0.26 -6.37
N PHE A 5 -10.57 0.79 -7.58
CA PHE A 5 -9.24 0.99 -8.15
C PHE A 5 -8.75 2.40 -7.87
N GLN A 6 -7.62 2.53 -7.18
CA GLN A 6 -6.90 3.80 -7.07
C GLN A 6 -5.48 3.66 -7.57
N LEU A 7 -5.07 4.63 -8.37
CA LEU A 7 -3.72 4.74 -8.88
C LEU A 7 -3.00 5.82 -8.09
N ILE A 8 -2.02 5.41 -7.29
CA ILE A 8 -1.25 6.31 -6.43
C ILE A 8 0.11 6.54 -7.08
N LEU A 9 0.46 7.79 -7.30
CA LEU A 9 1.83 8.18 -7.66
C LEU A 9 2.61 8.32 -6.37
N GLY A 10 3.75 7.63 -6.24
CA GLY A 10 4.65 7.91 -5.14
C GLY A 10 5.90 8.71 -5.59
N PRO A 11 6.95 8.82 -4.75
CA PRO A 11 8.26 9.39 -5.10
C PRO A 11 8.89 9.01 -6.46
N PRO A 12 9.85 9.81 -6.95
CA PRO A 12 10.65 9.46 -8.11
C PRO A 12 11.34 8.11 -7.94
N ALA A 13 11.41 7.35 -9.02
CA ALA A 13 12.10 6.09 -9.06
C ALA A 13 13.62 6.31 -9.15
N TYR A 14 14.38 5.78 -8.20
CA TYR A 14 15.83 5.69 -8.32
C TYR A 14 16.20 4.65 -9.40
N LYS A 15 17.33 4.85 -10.09
CA LYS A 15 17.73 4.03 -11.26
C LYS A 15 17.76 2.53 -10.99
N GLU A 16 18.10 2.13 -9.76
CA GLU A 16 18.21 0.73 -9.34
C GLU A 16 16.85 0.05 -9.26
N LEU A 17 15.86 0.64 -8.58
CA LEU A 17 14.48 0.15 -8.51
C LEU A 17 13.83 0.05 -9.89
N CYS A 18 14.11 1.00 -10.79
CA CYS A 18 13.70 0.92 -12.19
C CYS A 18 14.26 -0.33 -12.87
N ALA A 19 15.55 -0.63 -12.69
CA ALA A 19 16.17 -1.80 -13.30
C ALA A 19 15.58 -3.11 -12.75
N GLU A 20 15.32 -3.19 -11.44
CA GLU A 20 14.70 -4.35 -10.80
C GLU A 20 13.29 -4.64 -11.32
N PHE A 21 12.46 -3.62 -11.53
CA PHE A 21 11.14 -3.81 -12.13
C PHE A 21 11.21 -4.33 -13.56
N TYR A 22 12.07 -3.76 -14.41
CA TYR A 22 12.19 -4.23 -15.79
C TYR A 22 12.69 -5.68 -15.83
N ALA A 23 13.65 -6.04 -14.97
CA ALA A 23 14.10 -7.41 -14.80
C ALA A 23 12.98 -8.35 -14.31
N HIS A 24 12.09 -7.86 -13.44
CA HIS A 24 10.92 -8.62 -12.99
C HIS A 24 9.86 -8.80 -14.09
N GLN A 25 9.61 -7.79 -14.93
CA GLN A 25 8.68 -7.90 -16.06
C GLN A 25 9.15 -8.94 -17.10
N GLU A 26 10.46 -9.08 -17.26
CA GLU A 26 11.08 -10.09 -18.12
C GLU A 26 11.04 -11.50 -17.46
N ASN A 27 11.31 -11.58 -16.15
CA ASN A 27 11.24 -12.81 -15.36
C ASN A 27 9.85 -13.02 -14.76
N ARG A 28 8.91 -13.48 -15.59
CA ARG A 28 7.50 -13.72 -15.21
C ARG A 28 7.26 -14.80 -14.15
N GLU A 29 8.28 -15.60 -13.82
CA GLU A 29 8.19 -16.72 -12.88
C GLU A 29 9.36 -16.67 -11.89
N GLY A 30 9.18 -15.99 -10.76
CA GLY A 30 10.16 -15.98 -9.67
C GLY A 30 9.85 -14.97 -8.57
N ASP A 31 10.30 -15.27 -7.34
CA ASP A 31 10.34 -14.29 -6.25
C ASP A 31 11.49 -13.32 -6.50
N THR A 32 11.19 -12.24 -7.21
CA THR A 32 12.14 -11.18 -7.53
C THR A 32 12.29 -10.20 -6.36
N PRO A 33 13.40 -9.45 -6.28
CA PRO A 33 13.53 -8.33 -5.35
C PRO A 33 12.34 -7.36 -5.42
N TRP A 34 11.80 -7.17 -6.63
CA TRP A 34 10.59 -6.38 -6.85
C TRP A 34 9.36 -6.93 -6.14
N LYS A 35 9.10 -8.24 -6.24
CA LYS A 35 7.95 -8.87 -5.59
C LYS A 35 8.06 -8.84 -4.06
N LEU A 36 9.29 -8.99 -3.54
CA LEU A 36 9.56 -8.81 -2.10
C LEU A 36 9.31 -7.35 -1.67
N HIS A 37 9.72 -6.38 -2.49
CA HIS A 37 9.42 -4.97 -2.25
C HIS A 37 7.91 -4.70 -2.27
N GLU A 38 7.18 -5.30 -3.20
CA GLU A 38 5.72 -5.19 -3.31
C GLU A 38 5.03 -5.71 -2.05
N GLN A 39 5.42 -6.90 -1.60
CA GLN A 39 4.91 -7.50 -0.38
C GLN A 39 5.23 -6.67 0.85
N PHE A 40 6.47 -6.16 0.98
CA PHE A 40 6.87 -5.30 2.09
C PHE A 40 6.01 -4.04 2.19
N VAL A 41 5.72 -3.39 1.05
CA VAL A 41 4.83 -2.22 0.99
C VAL A 41 3.42 -2.60 1.42
N ALA A 42 2.89 -3.71 0.92
CA ALA A 42 1.57 -4.22 1.24
C ALA A 42 1.43 -4.52 2.74
N ASP A 43 2.38 -5.27 3.32
CA ASP A 43 2.41 -5.63 4.74
C ASP A 43 2.50 -4.38 5.63
N SER A 44 3.30 -3.39 5.23
CA SER A 44 3.44 -2.14 5.99
C SER A 44 2.16 -1.31 6.02
N LEU A 45 1.36 -1.34 4.95
CA LEU A 45 0.12 -0.56 4.84
C LEU A 45 -1.09 -1.30 5.43
N PHE A 46 -1.21 -2.58 5.10
CA PHE A 46 -2.42 -3.38 5.27
C PHE A 46 -2.23 -4.60 6.18
N GLY A 47 -1.01 -4.90 6.64
CA GLY A 47 -0.76 -6.02 7.54
C GLY A 47 -1.44 -5.86 8.90
N HIS A 48 -1.96 -6.97 9.43
CA HIS A 48 -2.56 -7.09 10.75
C HIS A 48 -1.69 -7.96 11.65
N ASP A 49 -1.34 -7.47 12.83
CA ASP A 49 -0.68 -8.25 13.88
C ASP A 49 -1.71 -8.71 14.89
N ALA A 50 -2.16 -9.97 14.78
CA ALA A 50 -3.08 -10.72 15.68
C ALA A 50 -4.41 -10.02 16.06
N ASP A 51 -4.36 -8.81 16.64
CA ASP A 51 -5.48 -7.97 17.07
C ASP A 51 -5.26 -6.47 16.76
N GLU A 52 -4.15 -6.08 16.13
CA GLU A 52 -3.87 -4.68 15.79
C GLU A 52 -4.41 -4.31 14.40
N PRO A 53 -5.08 -3.15 14.29
CA PRO A 53 -5.46 -2.61 12.99
C PRO A 53 -4.21 -2.27 12.16
N SER A 54 -4.34 -2.41 10.86
CA SER A 54 -3.30 -2.01 9.91
C SER A 54 -3.02 -0.51 9.97
N PHE A 55 -1.91 -0.08 9.38
CA PHE A 55 -1.53 1.33 9.43
C PHE A 55 -2.58 2.24 8.77
N VAL A 56 -3.15 1.79 7.64
CA VAL A 56 -4.22 2.53 6.95
C VAL A 56 -5.47 2.64 7.84
N GLU A 57 -5.86 1.57 8.52
CA GLU A 57 -7.01 1.56 9.43
C GLU A 57 -6.79 2.49 10.64
N LYS A 58 -5.59 2.46 11.23
CA LYS A 58 -5.18 3.38 12.31
C LYS A 58 -5.33 4.84 11.88
N VAL A 59 -4.80 5.20 10.70
CA VAL A 59 -4.88 6.56 10.17
C VAL A 59 -6.33 6.94 9.80
N TYR A 60 -7.11 5.99 9.27
CA TYR A 60 -8.53 6.22 8.96
C TYR A 60 -9.33 6.54 10.22
N LEU A 61 -9.15 5.75 11.28
CA LEU A 61 -9.77 5.99 12.59
C LEU A 61 -9.40 7.37 13.14
N LEU A 62 -8.12 7.73 13.12
CA LEU A 62 -7.64 9.01 13.63
C LEU A 62 -8.23 10.21 12.86
N LYS A 63 -8.40 10.09 11.53
CA LYS A 63 -8.87 11.19 10.69
C LYS A 63 -10.39 11.34 10.66
N PHE A 64 -11.12 10.23 10.74
CA PHE A 64 -12.56 10.22 10.50
C PHE A 64 -13.39 9.74 11.69
N GLY A 65 -12.75 9.28 12.77
CA GLY A 65 -13.43 8.79 13.97
C GLY A 65 -14.23 7.51 13.75
N GLN A 66 -13.99 6.81 12.63
CA GLN A 66 -14.69 5.60 12.24
C GLN A 66 -13.71 4.44 12.15
N ARG A 67 -14.05 3.31 12.78
CA ARG A 67 -13.29 2.06 12.61
C ARG A 67 -13.73 1.36 11.33
N ILE A 68 -12.74 0.86 10.60
CA ILE A 68 -12.90 0.00 9.43
C ILE A 68 -11.90 -1.14 9.52
N THR A 69 -12.20 -2.25 8.84
CA THR A 69 -11.29 -3.37 8.66
C THR A 69 -11.16 -3.69 7.17
N ILE A 70 -9.93 -3.81 6.66
CA ILE A 70 -9.59 -4.10 5.26
C ILE A 70 -8.95 -5.50 5.21
N LEU A 71 -9.69 -6.51 4.75
CA LEU A 71 -9.25 -7.91 4.76
C LEU A 71 -8.72 -8.42 3.41
N ASP A 72 -9.01 -7.71 2.32
CA ASP A 72 -8.52 -8.08 0.99
C ASP A 72 -8.04 -6.83 0.25
N HIS A 73 -6.94 -6.98 -0.48
CA HIS A 73 -6.36 -5.96 -1.32
C HIS A 73 -5.51 -6.62 -2.40
N ARG A 74 -5.41 -5.98 -3.56
CA ARG A 74 -4.42 -6.30 -4.58
C ARG A 74 -3.62 -5.06 -4.84
N LEU A 75 -2.32 -5.19 -4.67
CA LEU A 75 -1.38 -4.12 -4.90
C LEU A 75 -0.50 -4.56 -6.06
N ALA A 76 -0.35 -3.67 -7.02
CA ALA A 76 0.65 -3.82 -8.07
C ALA A 76 1.54 -2.59 -8.00
N MET A 77 2.83 -2.75 -8.26
CA MET A 77 3.74 -1.62 -8.46
C MET A 77 4.20 -1.56 -9.92
N GLY A 78 4.38 -0.36 -10.44
CA GLY A 78 4.95 -0.11 -11.76
C GLY A 78 5.64 1.24 -11.84
N PHE A 79 6.00 1.67 -13.05
CA PHE A 79 6.62 2.97 -13.29
C PHE A 79 5.88 3.78 -14.36
N HIS A 80 5.71 5.08 -14.11
CA HIS A 80 5.17 6.03 -15.07
C HIS A 80 5.93 7.35 -14.99
N ARG A 81 6.54 7.76 -16.11
CA ARG A 81 7.25 9.06 -16.24
C ARG A 81 8.30 9.33 -15.15
N GLY A 82 9.01 8.29 -14.71
CA GLY A 82 10.06 8.40 -13.69
C GLY A 82 9.57 8.38 -12.25
N TYR A 83 8.29 8.08 -12.01
CA TYR A 83 7.71 7.82 -10.69
C TYR A 83 7.26 6.37 -10.62
N TRP A 84 7.40 5.73 -9.46
CA TRP A 84 6.61 4.52 -9.20
C TRP A 84 5.12 4.86 -9.15
N VAL A 85 4.34 3.86 -9.54
CA VAL A 85 2.90 3.89 -9.55
C VAL A 85 2.43 2.68 -8.79
N LEU A 86 1.52 2.91 -7.86
CA LEU A 86 0.92 1.88 -7.03
C LEU A 86 -0.57 1.78 -7.35
N PRO A 87 -0.97 0.96 -8.32
CA PRO A 87 -2.33 0.49 -8.38
C PRO A 87 -2.71 -0.29 -7.12
N ILE A 88 -3.69 0.20 -6.38
CA ILE A 88 -4.33 -0.54 -5.29
C ILE A 88 -5.77 -0.81 -5.69
N LEU A 89 -6.12 -2.08 -5.63
CA LEU A 89 -7.48 -2.58 -5.75
C LEU A 89 -7.93 -3.07 -4.39
N ILE A 90 -8.95 -2.44 -3.83
CA ILE A 90 -9.60 -2.96 -2.62
C ILE A 90 -10.98 -3.45 -3.02
N PRO A 91 -11.28 -4.75 -2.87
CA PRO A 91 -12.58 -5.31 -3.19
C PRO A 91 -13.68 -4.71 -2.33
N ALA A 92 -14.89 -4.69 -2.89
CA ALA A 92 -16.08 -4.18 -2.21
C ALA A 92 -16.36 -4.85 -0.87
N ASP A 93 -16.27 -6.17 -0.91
CA ASP A 93 -16.42 -7.15 0.15
C ASP A 93 -15.13 -7.32 0.95
N GLY A 94 -14.10 -6.54 0.66
CA GLY A 94 -12.85 -6.51 1.42
C GLY A 94 -12.87 -5.52 2.58
N VAL A 95 -13.88 -4.64 2.71
CA VAL A 95 -13.90 -3.58 3.74
C VAL A 95 -15.17 -3.58 4.58
N TYR A 96 -14.96 -3.63 5.89
CA TYR A 96 -15.99 -3.80 6.90
C TYR A 96 -16.02 -2.63 7.88
N ASP A 97 -17.19 -2.34 8.43
CA ASP A 97 -17.35 -1.43 9.56
C ASP A 97 -16.97 -2.09 10.90
N GLU A 98 -17.10 -1.34 11.99
CA GLU A 98 -16.76 -1.82 13.33
C GLU A 98 -17.65 -2.98 13.84
N PHE A 99 -18.78 -3.22 13.19
CA PHE A 99 -19.71 -4.30 13.50
C PHE A 99 -19.53 -5.51 12.57
N GLY A 100 -18.58 -5.45 11.64
CA GLY A 100 -18.33 -6.51 10.67
C GLY A 100 -19.32 -6.51 9.50
N HIS A 101 -20.03 -5.40 9.26
CA HIS A 101 -20.84 -5.26 8.06
C HIS A 101 -19.98 -4.73 6.91
N PRO A 102 -20.12 -5.27 5.69
CA PRO A 102 -19.48 -4.68 4.53
C PRO A 102 -19.98 -3.23 4.35
N LEU A 103 -19.08 -2.29 4.10
CA LEU A 103 -19.46 -0.90 3.85
C LEU A 103 -20.36 -0.83 2.60
N ASP A 104 -21.49 -0.12 2.67
CA ASP A 104 -22.46 -0.05 1.57
C ASP A 104 -21.92 0.67 0.32
N TRP A 105 -22.28 0.11 -0.85
CA TRP A 105 -21.65 0.30 -2.13
C TRP A 105 -22.50 1.13 -3.08
N THR A 106 -22.21 2.42 -3.15
CA THR A 106 -22.60 3.25 -4.30
C THR A 106 -21.33 3.88 -4.86
N GLY A 107 -21.19 3.94 -6.19
CA GLY A 107 -19.96 4.40 -6.87
C GLY A 107 -19.48 5.83 -6.56
N ASN A 108 -20.19 6.54 -5.67
CA ASN A 108 -19.84 7.86 -5.14
C ASN A 108 -19.56 7.85 -3.62
N ASN A 109 -19.29 6.68 -3.00
CA ASN A 109 -19.05 6.62 -1.56
C ASN A 109 -17.73 7.33 -1.20
N PRO A 110 -17.77 8.40 -0.37
CA PRO A 110 -16.60 9.17 -0.01
C PRO A 110 -15.55 8.37 0.77
N ASN A 111 -15.90 7.25 1.39
CA ASN A 111 -14.99 6.45 2.21
C ASN A 111 -13.85 5.82 1.38
N TRP A 112 -14.11 5.43 0.14
CA TRP A 112 -13.07 4.90 -0.75
C TRP A 112 -12.05 5.97 -1.15
N ASN A 113 -12.54 7.14 -1.58
CA ASN A 113 -11.69 8.29 -1.83
C ASN A 113 -10.87 8.67 -0.59
N ARG A 114 -11.43 8.52 0.61
CA ARG A 114 -10.71 8.76 1.87
C ARG A 114 -9.59 7.74 2.10
N ILE A 115 -9.84 6.45 1.91
CA ILE A 115 -8.82 5.39 2.08
C ILE A 115 -7.65 5.64 1.16
N GLY A 116 -7.85 5.75 -0.16
CA GLY A 116 -6.68 5.92 -1.03
C GLY A 116 -6.07 7.33 -0.98
N ASN A 117 -6.79 8.38 -0.54
CA ASN A 117 -6.17 9.65 -0.15
C ASN A 117 -5.27 9.49 1.10
N ILE A 118 -5.64 8.64 2.05
CA ILE A 118 -4.79 8.28 3.19
C ILE A 118 -3.55 7.58 2.69
N VAL A 119 -3.70 6.54 1.86
CA VAL A 119 -2.56 5.78 1.34
C VAL A 119 -1.62 6.69 0.54
N HIS A 120 -2.16 7.53 -0.35
CA HIS A 120 -1.38 8.53 -1.08
C HIS A 120 -0.60 9.46 -0.14
N ARG A 121 -1.23 9.95 0.95
CA ARG A 121 -0.55 10.82 1.92
C ARG A 121 0.52 10.09 2.72
N ILE A 122 0.29 8.83 3.10
CA ILE A 122 1.27 8.00 3.82
C ILE A 122 2.50 7.81 2.94
N LEU A 123 2.30 7.41 1.69
CA LEU A 123 3.40 7.19 0.74
C LEU A 123 4.13 8.48 0.35
N ASP A 124 3.45 9.61 0.31
CA ASP A 124 4.04 10.92 0.02
C ASP A 124 4.84 11.50 1.21
N ARG A 125 4.38 11.29 2.46
CA ARG A 125 4.98 11.92 3.66
C ARG A 125 5.89 11.03 4.49
N GLU A 126 5.58 9.74 4.61
CA GLU A 126 6.20 8.85 5.61
C GLU A 126 7.19 7.85 5.01
N TRP A 127 7.25 7.72 3.68
CA TRP A 127 8.25 6.87 3.01
C TRP A 127 9.70 7.35 3.19
N ILE A 128 9.90 8.57 3.72
CA ILE A 128 11.23 9.10 4.08
C ILE A 128 11.86 8.30 5.25
N PHE A 129 11.09 7.55 6.04
CA PHE A 129 11.62 6.82 7.21
C PHE A 129 11.79 5.30 7.01
N CYS A 130 11.06 4.67 6.08
CA CYS A 130 11.14 3.21 5.88
C CYS A 130 12.32 2.74 5.00
N LEU A 131 13.11 3.66 4.43
CA LEU A 131 14.27 3.37 3.59
C LEU A 131 15.62 3.75 4.22
N SER A 132 15.67 4.04 5.52
CA SER A 132 16.89 3.70 6.26
C SER A 132 16.72 2.26 6.72
N PRO A 133 17.20 1.24 5.98
CA PRO A 133 17.85 0.19 6.74
C PRO A 133 18.85 0.95 7.60
N SER A 134 18.83 0.73 8.91
CA SER A 134 20.00 0.97 9.72
C SER A 134 21.15 0.35 8.92
N ILE A 135 21.93 1.22 8.27
CA ILE A 135 23.28 0.85 7.92
C ILE A 135 23.91 0.75 9.30
N ASP A 136 23.80 -0.43 9.91
CA ASP A 136 24.67 -0.88 10.98
C ASP A 136 26.08 -1.05 10.36
N THR A 137 26.62 0.04 9.82
CA THR A 137 28.05 0.27 9.82
C THR A 137 28.35 0.90 11.17
N GLU A 138 28.70 0.06 12.12
CA GLU A 138 29.88 0.26 12.96
C GLU A 138 30.23 -1.13 13.54
N VAL A 139 31.07 -1.88 12.82
CA VAL A 139 32.54 -1.94 12.98
C VAL A 139 32.90 -2.93 14.09
N GLU A 140 33.35 -4.12 13.65
CA GLU A 140 34.27 -4.93 14.45
C GLU A 140 35.43 -4.04 14.92
N ALA A 141 35.58 -3.95 16.25
CA ALA A 141 36.79 -3.50 16.91
C ALA A 141 37.38 -4.65 17.72
#